data_AF-A0A4U6V0V1-F1
#
_entry.id   AF-A0A4U6V0V1-F1
#
_cell.length_a   1.000
_cell.length_b   1.000
_cell.length_c   1.000
_cell.angle_alpha   90.00
_cell.angle_beta   90.00
_cell.angle_gamma   90.00
#
_symmetry.space_group_name_H-M   'P 1'
#
loop_
_entity.id
_entity.type
_entity.pdbx_description
1 polymer ?
#
loop_
_entity_poly.entity_id
_entity_poly.type
_entity_poly.pdbx_seq_one_letter_code
_entity_poly.pdbx_strand_id
1 'polypeptide(L)' 'MSFIPETIKHQITIRLSEALGLICLGPMGNPDPTDMINLETHRIPFKQSSMNLDQWSGTFRS' A
#
# COMPACT_ATOMS: atom_id res chain seq x y z
N MET A 1 -5.92 14.21 -18.85
CA MET A 1 -5.56 14.82 -17.56
C MET A 1 -6.32 14.13 -16.44
N SER A 2 -5.67 13.71 -15.36
CA SER A 2 -6.36 13.27 -14.14
C SER A 2 -6.69 14.49 -13.28
N PHE A 3 -7.98 14.78 -13.08
CA PHE A 3 -8.45 15.81 -12.16
C PHE A 3 -8.21 15.32 -10.71
N ILE A 4 -7.27 15.95 -10.00
CA ILE A 4 -7.05 15.75 -8.57
C ILE A 4 -7.79 16.89 -7.87
N PRO A 5 -8.87 16.62 -7.10
CA PRO A 5 -9.53 17.65 -6.31
C PRO A 5 -8.54 18.34 -5.36
N GLU A 6 -8.61 19.66 -5.20
CA GLU A 6 -7.71 20.42 -4.30
C GLU A 6 -7.77 19.90 -2.84
N THR A 7 -8.90 19.33 -2.45
CA THR A 7 -9.14 18.71 -1.14
C THR A 7 -8.25 17.51 -0.82
N ILE A 8 -7.67 16.85 -1.84
CA ILE A 8 -6.79 15.69 -1.66
C ILE A 8 -5.32 15.98 -1.98
N LYS A 9 -4.97 17.23 -2.31
CA LYS A 9 -3.60 17.64 -2.66
C LYS A 9 -2.59 17.46 -1.52
N HIS A 10 -3.06 17.59 -0.28
CA HIS A 10 -2.24 17.42 0.92
C HIS A 10 -2.44 16.05 1.59
N GLN A 11 -3.07 15.12 0.88
CA GLN A 11 -3.35 13.78 1.37
C GLN A 11 -2.41 12.78 0.68
N ILE A 12 -2.04 11.73 1.42
CA ILE A 12 -1.38 10.57 0.84
C ILE A 12 -2.47 9.75 0.14
N THR A 13 -2.29 9.42 -1.14
CA THR A 13 -3.29 8.68 -1.91
C THR A 13 -2.67 7.53 -2.68
N ILE A 14 -3.42 6.44 -2.80
CA ILE A 14 -3.00 5.25 -3.56
C ILE A 14 -4.09 4.84 -4.55
N ARG A 15 -3.65 4.31 -5.70
CA ARG A 15 -4.53 3.80 -6.76
C ARG A 15 -4.95 2.38 -6.42
N LEU A 16 -6.24 2.06 -6.50
CA LEU A 16 -6.72 0.68 -6.42
C LEU A 16 -6.71 0.04 -7.82
N SER A 17 -6.10 -1.14 -8.00
CA SER A 17 -5.89 -1.72 -9.33
C SER A 17 -7.15 -2.31 -9.97
N GLU A 18 -8.21 -2.57 -9.20
CA GLU A 18 -9.42 -3.29 -9.66
C GLU A 18 -10.63 -2.39 -9.97
N ALA A 19 -10.40 -1.08 -10.08
CA ALA A 19 -11.34 -0.01 -10.43
C ALA A 19 -12.06 0.71 -9.27
N LEU A 20 -12.27 2.01 -9.54
CA LEU A 20 -13.12 2.99 -8.84
C LEU A 20 -12.50 3.89 -7.75
N GLY A 21 -11.23 4.32 -7.90
CA GLY A 21 -10.82 5.63 -7.34
C GLY A 21 -9.46 5.71 -6.65
N LEU A 22 -9.25 6.86 -5.99
CA LEU A 22 -8.13 7.12 -5.09
C LEU A 22 -8.59 6.87 -3.66
N ILE A 23 -7.83 6.09 -2.89
CA ILE A 23 -8.03 5.95 -1.45
C ILE A 23 -7.16 6.99 -0.76
N CYS A 24 -7.76 7.79 0.12
CA CYS A 24 -7.05 8.72 1.00
C CYS A 24 -6.53 7.96 2.21
N LEU A 25 -5.21 8.02 2.45
CA LEU A 25 -4.55 7.36 3.58
C LEU A 25 -4.30 8.30 4.77
N GLY A 26 -4.69 9.57 4.63
CA GLY A 26 -4.49 10.61 5.65
C GLY A 26 -3.50 11.70 5.23
N PRO A 27 -3.31 12.73 6.08
CA PRO A 27 -2.60 13.94 5.71
C PRO A 27 -1.11 13.69 5.60
N MET A 28 -0.47 14.36 4.64
CA MET A 28 0.98 14.36 4.50
C MET A 28 1.62 14.97 5.75
N GLY A 29 2.59 14.27 6.32
CA GLY A 29 3.28 14.72 7.54
C GLY A 29 2.53 14.43 8.85
N ASN A 30 1.53 13.53 8.85
CA ASN A 30 0.93 13.03 10.08
C ASN A 30 2.03 12.45 11.01
N PRO A 31 2.20 12.97 12.24
CA PRO A 31 3.20 12.44 13.17
C PRO A 31 2.89 11.01 13.65
N ASP A 32 1.64 10.56 13.53
CA ASP A 32 1.24 9.19 13.80
C ASP A 32 0.80 8.47 12.50
N PRO A 33 1.72 7.74 11.83
CA PRO A 33 1.44 7.07 10.57
C PRO A 33 0.74 5.71 10.73
N THR A 34 0.29 5.34 11.94
CA THR A 34 -0.20 3.98 12.24
C THR A 34 -1.33 3.53 11.30
N ASP A 35 -2.35 4.37 11.10
CA ASP A 35 -3.49 4.05 10.25
C ASP A 35 -3.09 3.89 8.78
N MET A 36 -2.22 4.78 8.28
CA MET A 36 -1.68 4.70 6.92
C MET A 36 -0.92 3.39 6.71
N ILE A 37 -0.03 3.01 7.64
CA ILE A 37 0.77 1.78 7.55
C ILE A 37 -0.16 0.57 7.55
N ASN A 38 -1.13 0.53 8.47
CA ASN A 38 -2.09 -0.57 8.52
C ASN A 38 -2.87 -0.68 7.20
N LEU A 39 -3.39 0.43 6.67
CA LEU A 39 -4.17 0.43 5.43
C LEU A 39 -3.35 0.02 4.20
N GLU A 40 -2.09 0.49 4.10
CA GLU A 40 -1.18 0.14 3.00
C GLU A 40 -0.67 -1.30 3.09
N THR A 41 -0.31 -1.77 4.29
CA THR A 41 0.30 -3.11 4.48
C THR A 41 -0.66 -4.26 4.20
N HIS A 42 -1.97 -4.08 4.39
CA HIS A 42 -2.98 -5.06 3.97
C HIS A 42 -3.02 -5.25 2.44
N ARG A 43 -2.44 -4.32 1.67
CA ARG A 43 -2.37 -4.37 0.20
C ARG A 43 -1.07 -4.96 -0.34
N ILE A 44 -0.06 -5.16 0.51
CA ILE A 44 1.22 -5.72 0.05
C ILE A 44 0.98 -7.21 -0.26
N PRO A 45 1.19 -7.66 -1.51
CA PRO A 45 0.93 -9.04 -1.91
C PRO A 45 1.65 -10.07 -1.04
N PHE A 46 2.80 -9.72 -0.44
CA PHE A 46 3.55 -10.57 0.50
C PHE A 46 2.75 -11.03 1.73
N LYS A 47 1.81 -10.22 2.23
CA LYS A 47 0.93 -10.60 3.36
C LYS A 47 -0.16 -11.59 2.95
N GLN A 48 -0.60 -11.52 1.69
CA GLN A 48 -1.67 -12.37 1.14
C GLN A 48 -1.15 -13.59 0.40
N SER A 49 0.12 -13.57 -0.02
CA SER A 49 0.79 -14.70 -0.65
C SER A 49 0.95 -15.81 0.38
N SER A 50 0.45 -17.00 0.06
CA SER A 50 0.84 -18.20 0.80
C SER A 50 2.34 -18.41 0.60
N MET A 51 3.11 -18.22 1.66
CA MET A 51 4.54 -18.49 1.61
C MET A 51 4.75 -20.01 1.53
N ASN A 52 5.09 -20.51 0.35
CA ASN A 52 5.50 -21.90 0.19
C ASN A 52 6.98 -22.02 0.55
N LEU A 53 7.27 -22.44 1.78
CA LEU A 53 8.64 -22.59 2.29
C LEU A 53 9.45 -23.63 1.51
N ASP A 54 8.82 -24.61 0.87
CA ASP A 54 9.53 -25.61 0.07
C ASP A 54 10.21 -24.97 -1.15
N GLN A 55 9.65 -23.88 -1.69
CA GLN A 55 10.23 -23.09 -2.78
C GLN A 55 11.47 -22.30 -2.36
N TRP A 56 11.72 -22.15 -1.06
CA TRP A 56 12.88 -21.41 -0.51
C TRP A 56 14.10 -22.32 -0.31
N SER A 57 13.95 -23.63 -0.54
CA SER A 57 15.05 -24.57 -0.45
C SER A 57 16.12 -24.25 -1.51
N GLY A 58 17.32 -23.89 -1.07
CA GLY A 58 18.45 -23.59 -1.95
C GLY A 58 18.52 -22.16 -2.51
N THR A 59 17.64 -21.25 -2.09
CA THR A 59 17.69 -19.83 -2.52
C THR A 59 18.84 -19.05 -1.86
N PHE A 60 19.24 -19.46 -0.65
CA PHE A 60 20.40 -18.90 0.04
C PHE A 60 21.59 -19.86 -0.14
N ARG A 61 22.42 -19.59 -1.15
CA ARG A 61 23.74 -20.20 -1.31
C ARG A 61 24.79 -19.12 -1.04
N SER A 62 25.80 -19.46 -0.24
CA SER A 62 27.00 -18.64 0.03
C SER A 62 27.98 -18.68 -1.13
#